data_AF-A0ABD0LV40-F1
#
_entry.id   AF-A0ABD0LV40-F1
#
_cell.length_a   1.000
_cell.length_b   1.000
_cell.length_c   1.000
_cell.angle_alpha   90.00
_cell.angle_beta   90.00
_cell.angle_gamma   90.00
#
_symmetry.space_group_name_H-M   'P 1'
#
loop_
_entity.id
_entity.type
_entity.pdbx_description
1 polymer ?
#
loop_
_entity_poly.entity_id
_entity_poly.type
_entity_poly.pdbx_seq_one_letter_code
_entity_poly.pdbx_strand_id
1 'polypeptide(L)'
;MTSLTERGDLKTSIKLKYSTMTSLTERVTSLTERSDLKTSIKLKYSTVISLTERSDLKTSIKLKYSTVTSLTARSDLKTSIKLKYSTVTSLTARSDLKTSIKLKYSTVISLTERSDLKTSTKLKYSTMTSLTERSDLKTSTKLKYSTVISLTERNNLKTSTKLKYSTMTSLTARSDLKTSIKLKYSTVTSLTARSDLKTSIKLKYSTVISLTERSDLKTSIKLKYSTVTSLTERSDLKTSTKLKYSTVTSLTERSDLKTSIKLKYRQ
;
A
#
# COMPACT_ATOMS: atom_id res chain seq x y z
N MET A 1 -30.88 11.49 -11.77
CA MET A 1 -29.64 11.53 -12.57
C MET A 1 -29.03 12.88 -12.26
N THR A 2 -28.02 12.93 -11.40
CA THR A 2 -27.58 14.19 -10.77
C THR A 2 -26.10 14.39 -11.05
N SER A 3 -25.77 15.44 -11.78
CA SER A 3 -24.40 15.94 -11.97
C SER A 3 -24.25 17.24 -11.21
N LEU A 4 -23.36 17.27 -10.21
CA LEU A 4 -23.05 18.47 -9.44
C LEU A 4 -21.61 18.87 -9.75
N THR A 5 -21.43 20.11 -10.20
CA THR A 5 -20.13 20.74 -10.43
C THR A 5 -20.14 22.06 -9.67
N GLU A 6 -19.27 22.21 -8.68
CA GLU A 6 -19.15 23.45 -7.89
C GLU A 6 -17.72 24.00 -8.00
N ARG A 7 -17.60 25.31 -8.23
CA ARG A 7 -16.34 26.06 -8.33
C ARG A 7 -16.51 27.33 -7.50
N GLY A 8 -15.75 27.50 -6.42
CA GLY A 8 -15.88 28.68 -5.57
C GLY A 8 -14.67 28.95 -4.69
N ASP A 9 -14.19 30.19 -4.72
CA ASP A 9 -13.23 30.78 -3.77
C ASP A 9 -13.97 31.39 -2.59
N LEU A 10 -13.23 31.64 -1.50
CA LEU A 10 -13.68 31.96 -0.13
C LEU A 10 -14.28 30.79 0.66
N LYS A 11 -13.41 30.16 1.46
CA LYS A 11 -13.76 29.43 2.70
C LYS A 11 -15.09 28.69 2.63
N THR A 12 -15.31 27.93 1.56
CA THR A 12 -16.45 27.06 1.42
C THR A 12 -16.18 25.85 2.30
N SER A 13 -16.43 26.01 3.60
CA SER A 13 -17.07 24.91 4.31
C SER A 13 -18.45 24.79 3.68
N ILE A 14 -18.50 24.14 2.52
CA ILE A 14 -19.66 23.37 2.15
C ILE A 14 -19.73 22.25 3.20
N LYS A 15 -20.24 22.63 4.37
CA LYS A 15 -21.10 21.75 5.10
C LYS A 15 -22.30 21.66 4.17
N LEU A 16 -22.24 20.75 3.19
CA LEU A 16 -23.43 20.10 2.70
C LEU A 16 -24.01 19.43 3.95
N LYS A 17 -24.75 20.23 4.74
CA LYS A 17 -25.92 19.76 5.44
C LYS A 17 -26.84 19.33 4.31
N TYR A 18 -26.59 18.15 3.74
CA TYR A 18 -27.68 17.25 3.49
C TYR A 18 -28.19 16.85 4.89
N SER A 19 -28.83 17.80 5.58
CA SER A 19 -29.67 17.55 6.76
C SER A 19 -31.11 17.28 6.33
N THR A 20 -31.32 16.89 5.08
CA THR A 20 -32.44 16.06 4.71
C THR A 20 -31.93 14.64 4.63
N MET A 21 -32.23 13.89 5.68
CA MET A 21 -32.39 12.45 5.56
C MET A 21 -33.31 12.18 4.36
N THR A 22 -32.81 11.50 3.34
CA THR A 22 -33.70 10.73 2.48
C THR A 22 -33.04 9.40 2.20
N SER A 23 -33.61 8.38 2.84
CA SER A 23 -33.34 6.98 2.62
C SER A 23 -33.65 6.61 1.17
N LEU A 24 -32.70 6.70 0.25
CA LEU A 24 -32.74 6.01 -1.04
C LEU A 24 -31.31 5.87 -1.58
N THR A 25 -30.99 4.71 -2.15
CA THR A 25 -29.72 4.43 -2.81
C THR A 25 -29.41 5.49 -3.87
N GLU A 26 -28.59 6.50 -3.55
CA GLU A 26 -28.26 7.57 -4.49
C GLU A 26 -27.26 7.08 -5.54
N ARG A 27 -27.70 7.11 -6.80
CA ARG A 27 -26.83 6.95 -7.97
C ARG A 27 -26.33 8.33 -8.40
N VAL A 28 -25.06 8.61 -8.13
CA VAL A 28 -24.34 9.80 -8.61
C VAL A 28 -23.56 9.42 -9.85
N THR A 29 -23.86 10.07 -10.98
CA THR A 29 -23.10 9.83 -12.21
C THR A 29 -21.72 10.47 -12.10
N SER A 30 -21.65 11.73 -11.67
CA SER A 30 -20.38 12.42 -11.49
C SER A 30 -20.47 13.46 -10.38
N LEU A 31 -19.46 13.47 -9.51
CA LEU A 31 -19.22 14.54 -8.55
C LEU A 31 -17.81 15.10 -8.79
N THR A 32 -17.74 16.41 -9.01
CA THR A 32 -16.45 17.10 -9.18
C THR A 32 -16.42 18.37 -8.34
N GLU A 33 -15.48 18.46 -7.39
CA GLU A 33 -15.22 19.68 -6.62
C GLU A 33 -13.78 20.18 -6.83
N ARG A 34 -13.64 21.51 -6.83
CA ARG A 34 -12.36 22.21 -6.81
C ARG A 34 -12.37 23.36 -5.81
N SER A 35 -11.38 23.43 -4.93
CA SER A 35 -11.24 24.56 -3.99
C SER A 35 -9.78 24.88 -3.65
N ASP A 36 -9.46 26.15 -3.42
CA ASP A 36 -8.09 26.53 -3.04
C ASP A 36 -7.72 26.02 -1.63
N LEU A 37 -8.71 25.95 -0.72
CA LEU A 37 -8.45 25.53 0.65
C LEU A 37 -8.58 24.01 0.84
N LYS A 38 -9.80 23.50 0.98
CA LYS A 38 -10.02 22.13 1.42
C LYS A 38 -11.30 21.60 0.79
N THR A 39 -11.27 20.36 0.33
CA THR A 39 -12.49 19.60 0.02
C THR A 39 -12.68 18.44 0.98
N SER A 40 -13.93 18.14 1.32
CA SER A 40 -14.27 17.07 2.26
C SER A 40 -15.58 16.37 1.88
N ILE A 41 -15.46 15.23 1.18
CA ILE A 41 -16.60 14.40 0.83
C ILE A 41 -16.87 13.34 1.90
N LYS A 42 -18.15 13.20 2.25
CA LYS A 42 -18.67 12.09 3.05
C LYS A 42 -19.91 11.51 2.39
N LEU A 43 -19.81 10.28 1.88
CA LEU A 43 -20.96 9.57 1.32
C LEU A 43 -21.24 8.29 2.10
N LYS A 44 -22.52 7.92 2.12
CA LYS A 44 -23.02 6.70 2.76
C LYS A 44 -24.10 6.10 1.86
N TYR A 45 -24.09 4.78 1.66
CA TYR A 45 -25.10 4.08 0.85
C TYR A 45 -25.23 4.64 -0.58
N SER A 46 -24.09 4.80 -1.26
CA SER A 46 -24.02 5.48 -2.56
C SER A 46 -23.41 4.61 -3.65
N THR A 47 -23.89 4.82 -4.88
CA THR A 47 -23.23 4.33 -6.09
C THR A 47 -22.73 5.53 -6.87
N VAL A 48 -21.42 5.62 -7.10
CA VAL A 48 -20.78 6.75 -7.78
C VAL A 48 -20.02 6.25 -9.01
N ILE A 49 -20.34 6.75 -10.19
CA ILE A 49 -19.57 6.39 -11.39
C ILE A 49 -18.23 7.14 -11.37
N SER A 50 -18.24 8.47 -11.17
CA SER A 50 -17.02 9.26 -11.10
C SER A 50 -17.03 10.24 -9.92
N LEU A 51 -15.93 10.28 -9.16
CA LEU A 51 -15.70 11.21 -8.07
C LEU A 51 -14.32 11.85 -8.23
N THR A 52 -14.26 13.15 -8.50
CA THR A 52 -13.00 13.86 -8.76
C THR A 52 -12.86 15.07 -7.86
N GLU A 53 -11.83 15.06 -7.03
CA GLU A 53 -11.55 16.09 -6.04
C GLU A 53 -10.20 16.75 -6.26
N ARG A 54 -10.17 18.08 -6.21
CA ARG A 54 -8.93 18.86 -6.25
C ARG A 54 -8.96 19.98 -5.22
N SER A 55 -7.90 20.09 -4.40
CA SER A 55 -7.69 21.29 -3.60
C SER A 55 -6.24 21.63 -3.37
N ASP A 56 -5.86 22.89 -3.15
CA ASP A 56 -4.44 23.19 -2.97
C ASP A 56 -3.97 22.70 -1.59
N LEU A 57 -4.74 22.95 -0.52
CA LEU A 57 -4.33 22.49 0.81
C LEU A 57 -4.70 21.03 1.09
N LYS A 58 -5.98 20.65 1.17
CA LYS A 58 -6.35 19.31 1.69
C LYS A 58 -7.60 18.71 1.08
N THR A 59 -7.47 17.50 0.57
CA THR A 59 -8.59 16.67 0.12
C THR A 59 -8.85 15.54 1.11
N SER A 60 -10.09 15.43 1.61
CA SER A 60 -10.51 14.30 2.45
C SER A 60 -11.77 13.62 1.93
N ILE A 61 -11.69 12.31 1.67
CA ILE A 61 -12.85 11.53 1.25
C ILE A 61 -13.14 10.43 2.26
N LYS A 62 -14.41 10.29 2.66
CA LYS A 62 -14.88 9.20 3.52
C LYS A 62 -16.11 8.56 2.90
N LEU A 63 -16.01 7.29 2.49
CA LEU A 63 -17.14 6.54 1.95
C LEU A 63 -17.47 5.35 2.86
N LYS A 64 -18.76 5.06 3.01
CA LYS A 64 -19.25 3.93 3.81
C LYS A 64 -20.40 3.25 3.09
N TYR A 65 -20.33 1.93 2.87
CA TYR A 65 -21.34 1.20 2.10
C TYR A 65 -21.51 1.82 0.70
N SER A 66 -20.43 1.86 -0.07
CA SER A 66 -20.41 2.56 -1.36
C SER A 66 -19.77 1.72 -2.45
N THR A 67 -20.30 1.86 -3.66
CA THR A 67 -19.68 1.35 -4.89
C THR A 67 -19.19 2.54 -5.70
N VAL A 68 -17.92 2.53 -6.09
CA VAL A 68 -17.32 3.62 -6.88
C VAL A 68 -16.57 3.06 -8.08
N THR A 69 -16.91 3.51 -9.29
CA THR A 69 -16.15 3.09 -10.48
C THR A 69 -14.82 3.83 -10.54
N SER A 70 -14.81 5.15 -10.44
CA SER A 70 -13.58 5.95 -10.44
C SER A 70 -13.56 6.98 -9.31
N LEU A 71 -12.50 6.95 -8.51
CA LEU A 71 -12.22 7.95 -7.47
C LEU A 71 -10.85 8.57 -7.71
N THR A 72 -10.82 9.87 -7.92
CA THR A 72 -9.59 10.64 -8.04
C THR A 72 -9.55 11.76 -7.01
N ALA A 73 -8.47 11.81 -6.23
CA ALA A 73 -8.25 12.85 -5.23
C ALA A 73 -6.86 13.46 -5.42
N ARG A 74 -6.80 14.79 -5.57
CA ARG A 74 -5.56 15.55 -5.69
C ARG A 74 -5.53 16.66 -4.66
N SER A 75 -4.37 16.89 -4.06
CA SER A 75 -4.08 18.15 -3.37
C SER A 75 -2.61 18.43 -3.25
N ASP A 76 -2.16 19.67 -3.10
CA ASP A 76 -0.72 19.94 -3.02
C ASP A 76 -0.19 19.48 -1.64
N LEU A 77 -0.90 19.77 -0.54
CA LEU A 77 -0.44 19.35 0.78
C LEU A 77 -0.87 17.92 1.16
N LYS A 78 -2.18 17.62 1.29
CA LYS A 78 -2.60 16.36 1.93
C LYS A 78 -3.86 15.73 1.34
N THR A 79 -3.71 14.52 0.82
CA THR A 79 -4.83 13.68 0.41
C THR A 79 -5.08 12.56 1.43
N SER A 80 -6.32 12.46 1.94
CA SER A 80 -6.72 11.41 2.90
C SER A 80 -8.02 10.73 2.49
N ILE A 81 -7.95 9.42 2.20
CA ILE A 81 -9.13 8.63 1.82
C ILE A 81 -9.40 7.54 2.87
N LYS A 82 -10.67 7.41 3.26
CA LYS A 82 -11.15 6.34 4.15
C LYS A 82 -12.36 5.65 3.55
N LEU A 83 -12.24 4.35 3.26
CA LEU A 83 -13.34 3.55 2.75
C LEU A 83 -13.69 2.44 3.75
N LYS A 84 -14.99 2.19 3.94
CA LYS A 84 -15.48 1.13 4.81
C LYS A 84 -16.67 0.42 4.16
N TYR A 85 -16.60 -0.90 4.00
CA TYR A 85 -17.65 -1.65 3.28
C TYR A 85 -17.83 -1.06 1.87
N SER A 86 -16.77 -1.07 1.07
CA SER A 86 -16.79 -0.38 -0.22
C SER A 86 -16.16 -1.21 -1.32
N THR A 87 -16.71 -1.10 -2.52
CA THR A 87 -16.14 -1.64 -3.74
C THR A 87 -15.66 -0.50 -4.60
N VAL A 88 -14.39 -0.51 -5.01
CA VAL A 88 -13.83 0.53 -5.89
C VAL A 88 -13.10 -0.08 -7.07
N THR A 89 -13.47 0.30 -8.28
CA THR A 89 -12.77 -0.19 -9.49
C THR A 89 -11.42 0.50 -9.63
N SER A 90 -11.39 1.83 -9.65
CA SER A 90 -10.15 2.60 -9.75
C SER A 90 -10.08 3.67 -8.67
N LEU A 91 -8.96 3.71 -7.95
CA LEU A 91 -8.67 4.75 -6.98
C LEU A 91 -7.31 5.36 -7.26
N THR A 92 -7.29 6.68 -7.42
CA THR A 92 -6.06 7.46 -7.57
C THR A 92 -5.99 8.57 -6.54
N ALA A 93 -4.91 8.61 -5.77
CA ALA A 93 -4.63 9.66 -4.80
C ALA A 93 -3.26 10.29 -5.07
N ARG A 94 -3.21 11.61 -5.18
CA ARG A 94 -1.98 12.37 -5.37
C ARG A 94 -1.88 13.52 -4.38
N SER A 95 -0.67 13.76 -3.88
CA SER A 95 -0.32 15.03 -3.23
C SER A 95 1.17 15.20 -3.07
N ASP A 96 1.69 16.42 -3.09
CA ASP A 96 3.14 16.65 -2.97
C ASP A 96 3.64 16.23 -1.58
N LEU A 97 2.94 16.63 -0.51
CA LEU A 97 3.43 16.32 0.85
C LEU A 97 2.97 14.95 1.38
N LYS A 98 1.67 14.63 1.37
CA LYS A 98 1.21 13.38 2.03
C LYS A 98 -0.07 12.78 1.49
N THR A 99 0.04 11.53 1.03
CA THR A 99 -1.10 10.66 0.74
C THR A 99 -1.32 9.65 1.87
N SER A 100 -2.57 9.46 2.30
CA SER A 100 -2.94 8.41 3.24
C SER A 100 -4.25 7.75 2.90
N ILE A 101 -4.23 6.42 2.83
CA ILE A 101 -5.42 5.63 2.53
C ILE A 101 -5.66 4.57 3.60
N LYS A 102 -6.93 4.45 3.99
CA LYS A 102 -7.41 3.45 4.95
C LYS A 102 -8.62 2.74 4.38
N LEU A 103 -8.48 1.46 4.10
CA LEU A 103 -9.56 0.61 3.61
C LEU A 103 -9.91 -0.44 4.68
N LYS A 104 -11.20 -0.68 4.87
CA LYS A 104 -11.70 -1.68 5.82
C LYS A 104 -12.91 -2.40 5.25
N TYR A 105 -12.87 -3.72 5.13
CA TYR A 105 -13.95 -4.49 4.47
C TYR A 105 -14.18 -3.95 3.06
N SER A 106 -13.14 -3.96 2.24
CA SER A 106 -13.20 -3.31 0.93
C SER A 106 -12.60 -4.19 -0.15
N THR A 107 -13.19 -4.12 -1.33
CA THR A 107 -12.65 -4.71 -2.56
C THR A 107 -12.20 -3.57 -3.45
N VAL A 108 -10.94 -3.60 -3.88
CA VAL A 108 -10.42 -2.59 -4.80
C VAL A 108 -9.68 -3.26 -5.94
N ILE A 109 -9.98 -2.89 -7.19
CA ILE A 109 -9.32 -3.48 -8.35
C ILE A 109 -7.96 -2.79 -8.56
N SER A 110 -7.94 -1.46 -8.68
CA SER A 110 -6.70 -0.72 -8.85
C SER A 110 -6.59 0.43 -7.85
N LEU A 111 -5.46 0.49 -7.16
CA LEU A 111 -5.11 1.59 -6.27
C LEU A 111 -3.74 2.18 -6.65
N THR A 112 -3.71 3.47 -6.95
CA THR A 112 -2.48 4.23 -7.20
C THR A 112 -2.33 5.38 -6.22
N GLU A 113 -1.22 5.41 -5.51
CA GLU A 113 -0.82 6.51 -4.63
C GLU A 113 0.47 7.15 -5.12
N ARG A 114 0.49 8.49 -5.17
CA ARG A 114 1.70 9.26 -5.41
C ARG A 114 1.84 10.39 -4.39
N SER A 115 3.04 10.59 -3.89
CA SER A 115 3.42 11.81 -3.19
C SER A 115 4.91 12.00 -3.16
N ASP A 116 5.42 13.23 -3.12
CA ASP A 116 6.86 13.45 -3.04
C ASP A 116 7.38 13.07 -1.65
N LEU A 117 6.67 13.44 -0.58
CA LEU A 117 7.14 13.14 0.77
C LEU A 117 6.68 11.78 1.33
N LYS A 118 5.37 11.54 1.46
CA LYS A 118 4.90 10.37 2.25
C LYS A 118 3.63 9.74 1.72
N THR A 119 3.70 8.47 1.33
CA THR A 119 2.53 7.59 1.13
C THR A 119 2.34 6.67 2.33
N SER A 120 1.09 6.35 2.65
CA SER A 120 0.75 5.49 3.77
C SER A 120 -0.56 4.76 3.55
N THR A 121 -0.46 3.45 3.35
CA THR A 121 -1.61 2.59 3.09
C THR A 121 -1.88 1.65 4.24
N LYS A 122 -3.15 1.55 4.62
CA LYS A 122 -3.62 0.56 5.59
C LYS A 122 -4.85 -0.16 5.08
N LEU A 123 -4.70 -1.45 4.81
CA LEU A 123 -5.81 -2.33 4.44
C LEU A 123 -6.14 -3.27 5.59
N LYS A 124 -7.43 -3.52 5.83
CA LYS A 124 -7.90 -4.47 6.83
C LYS A 124 -9.14 -5.21 6.34
N TYR A 125 -9.10 -6.55 6.27
CA TYR A 125 -10.20 -7.33 5.70
C TYR A 125 -10.50 -6.85 4.27
N SER A 126 -9.50 -6.90 3.41
CA SER A 126 -9.60 -6.29 2.09
C SER A 126 -9.04 -7.20 1.01
N THR A 127 -9.65 -7.12 -0.16
CA THR A 127 -9.17 -7.75 -1.39
C THR A 127 -8.68 -6.65 -2.33
N MET A 128 -7.49 -6.83 -2.89
CA MET A 128 -6.88 -5.88 -3.82
C MET A 128 -6.30 -6.61 -5.03
N THR A 129 -6.61 -6.17 -6.25
CA THR A 129 -5.93 -6.71 -7.43
C THR A 129 -4.57 -6.05 -7.61
N SER A 130 -4.49 -4.72 -7.67
CA SER A 130 -3.23 -4.01 -7.84
C SER A 130 -3.11 -2.80 -6.92
N LEU A 131 -1.98 -2.70 -6.23
CA LEU A 131 -1.58 -1.54 -5.44
C LEU A 131 -0.21 -1.03 -5.93
N THR A 132 -0.19 0.21 -6.40
CA THR A 132 1.03 0.92 -6.78
C THR A 132 1.23 2.15 -5.92
N GLU A 133 2.41 2.24 -5.30
CA GLU A 133 2.79 3.35 -4.44
C GLU A 133 4.11 3.95 -4.91
N ARG A 134 4.14 5.27 -5.02
CA ARG A 134 5.33 6.04 -5.38
C ARG A 134 5.53 7.20 -4.41
N SER A 135 6.72 7.29 -3.81
CA SER A 135 7.16 8.52 -3.15
C SER A 135 8.66 8.72 -3.13
N ASP A 136 9.13 9.96 -3.04
CA ASP A 136 10.57 10.19 -2.99
C ASP A 136 11.12 9.85 -1.60
N LEU A 137 10.42 10.26 -0.53
CA LEU A 137 10.96 10.11 0.82
C LEU A 137 10.49 8.83 1.54
N LYS A 138 9.20 8.50 1.58
CA LYS A 138 8.75 7.35 2.39
C LYS A 138 7.42 6.74 1.95
N THR A 139 7.46 5.44 1.66
CA THR A 139 6.28 4.57 1.60
C THR A 139 6.17 3.70 2.83
N SER A 140 4.94 3.55 3.34
CA SER A 140 4.63 2.63 4.43
C SER A 140 3.31 1.92 4.22
N THR A 141 3.36 0.59 4.09
CA THR A 141 2.19 -0.22 3.78
C THR A 141 1.94 -1.27 4.83
N LYS A 142 0.68 -1.32 5.29
CA LYS A 142 0.24 -2.24 6.34
C LYS A 142 -1.03 -2.96 5.93
N LEU A 143 -0.89 -4.26 5.69
CA LEU A 143 -1.99 -5.14 5.32
C LEU A 143 -2.31 -6.10 6.49
N LYS A 144 -3.59 -6.32 6.74
CA LYS A 144 -4.05 -7.25 7.80
C LYS A 144 -5.31 -7.98 7.37
N TYR A 145 -5.29 -9.32 7.36
CA TYR A 145 -6.41 -10.11 6.84
C TYR A 145 -6.75 -9.67 5.42
N SER A 146 -5.77 -9.77 4.53
CA SER A 146 -5.90 -9.20 3.19
C SER A 146 -5.38 -10.16 2.14
N THR A 147 -6.03 -10.14 0.98
CA THR A 147 -5.59 -10.83 -0.23
C THR A 147 -5.20 -9.77 -1.23
N VAL A 148 -3.98 -9.84 -1.75
CA VAL A 148 -3.47 -8.88 -2.73
C VAL A 148 -2.80 -9.63 -3.88
N ILE A 149 -3.16 -9.33 -5.12
CA ILE A 149 -2.53 -9.99 -6.27
C ILE A 149 -1.17 -9.34 -6.56
N SER A 150 -1.13 -8.02 -6.72
CA SER A 150 0.12 -7.29 -6.97
C SER A 150 0.28 -6.08 -6.06
N LEU A 151 1.46 -5.97 -5.44
CA LEU A 151 1.90 -4.79 -4.71
C LEU A 151 3.25 -4.32 -5.26
N THR A 152 3.29 -3.11 -5.79
CA THR A 152 4.51 -2.44 -6.26
C THR A 152 4.76 -1.15 -5.48
N GLU A 153 5.89 -1.10 -4.80
CA GLU A 153 6.35 0.07 -4.04
C GLU A 153 7.66 0.57 -4.68
N ARG A 154 7.70 1.84 -5.09
CA ARG A 154 8.93 2.50 -5.58
C ARG A 154 9.19 3.76 -4.79
N ASN A 155 10.37 3.88 -4.20
CA ASN A 155 10.77 5.08 -3.45
C ASN A 155 12.24 5.40 -3.58
N ASN A 156 12.65 6.64 -3.36
CA ASN A 156 14.08 6.94 -3.34
C ASN A 156 14.66 6.59 -1.96
N LEU A 157 14.04 7.04 -0.86
CA LEU A 157 14.64 6.88 0.46
C LEU A 157 14.18 5.60 1.21
N LYS A 158 12.90 5.46 1.56
CA LYS A 158 12.49 4.38 2.48
C LYS A 158 11.20 3.70 2.07
N THR A 159 11.28 2.37 1.96
CA THR A 159 10.15 1.49 1.74
C THR A 159 9.96 0.56 2.94
N SER A 160 8.74 0.51 3.49
CA SER A 160 8.40 -0.36 4.62
C SER A 160 7.06 -1.06 4.43
N THR A 161 7.10 -2.38 4.19
CA THR A 161 5.91 -3.21 4.04
C THR A 161 5.70 -4.11 5.27
N LYS A 162 4.47 -4.19 5.78
CA LYS A 162 4.08 -5.10 6.85
C LYS A 162 2.80 -5.86 6.50
N LEU A 163 2.91 -7.17 6.36
CA LEU A 163 1.78 -8.07 6.14
C LEU A 163 1.50 -8.89 7.41
N LYS A 164 0.22 -9.12 7.71
CA LYS A 164 -0.19 -9.99 8.82
C LYS A 164 -1.47 -10.74 8.48
N TYR A 165 -1.47 -12.07 8.52
CA TYR A 165 -2.60 -12.89 8.07
C TYR A 165 -2.98 -12.49 6.64
N SER A 166 -2.07 -12.68 5.70
CA SER A 166 -2.27 -12.15 4.34
C SER A 166 -1.75 -13.12 3.30
N THR A 167 -2.42 -13.10 2.15
CA THR A 167 -2.01 -13.84 0.95
C THR A 167 -1.62 -12.82 -0.10
N MET A 168 -0.47 -13.03 -0.73
CA MET A 168 0.08 -12.14 -1.75
C MET A 168 0.59 -12.95 -2.94
N THR A 169 0.22 -12.62 -4.17
CA THR A 169 0.83 -13.26 -5.34
C THR A 169 2.19 -12.65 -5.65
N SER A 170 2.28 -11.33 -5.79
CA SER A 170 3.54 -10.63 -6.08
C SER A 170 3.72 -9.39 -5.20
N LEU A 171 4.87 -9.32 -4.53
CA LEU A 171 5.35 -8.13 -3.83
C LEU A 171 6.67 -7.68 -4.45
N THR A 172 6.70 -6.46 -4.97
CA THR A 172 7.93 -5.81 -5.41
C THR A 172 8.14 -4.50 -4.66
N ALA A 173 9.24 -4.42 -3.91
CA ALA A 173 9.66 -3.20 -3.21
C ALA A 173 11.03 -2.75 -3.73
N ARG A 174 11.13 -1.49 -4.17
CA ARG A 174 12.38 -0.88 -4.61
C ARG A 174 12.62 0.43 -3.85
N SER A 175 13.84 0.63 -3.38
CA SER A 175 14.31 1.96 -3.00
C SER A 175 15.80 2.14 -2.94
N ASP A 176 16.33 3.30 -3.30
CA ASP A 176 17.76 3.58 -3.29
C ASP A 176 18.37 3.35 -1.89
N LEU A 177 17.76 3.88 -0.82
CA LEU A 177 18.37 3.77 0.52
C LEU A 177 17.94 2.51 1.30
N LYS A 178 16.65 2.32 1.61
CA LYS A 178 16.23 1.25 2.55
C LYS A 178 14.92 0.59 2.20
N THR A 179 14.97 -0.72 1.98
CA THR A 179 13.79 -1.59 1.88
C THR A 179 13.67 -2.49 3.12
N SER A 180 12.50 -2.47 3.78
CA SER A 180 12.21 -3.34 4.93
C SER A 180 10.86 -4.04 4.76
N ILE A 181 10.86 -5.37 4.72
CA ILE A 181 9.63 -6.17 4.63
C ILE A 181 9.47 -7.05 5.88
N LYS A 182 8.26 -7.06 6.44
CA LYS A 182 7.89 -7.90 7.60
C LYS A 182 6.62 -8.68 7.31
N LEU A 183 6.73 -10.00 7.26
CA LEU A 183 5.60 -10.91 7.09
C LEU A 183 5.34 -11.70 8.37
N LYS A 184 4.06 -11.91 8.70
CA LYS A 184 3.67 -12.72 9.85
C LYS A 184 2.37 -13.46 9.57
N TYR A 185 2.37 -14.79 9.64
CA TYR A 185 1.21 -15.60 9.22
C TYR A 185 0.82 -15.25 7.79
N SER A 186 1.71 -15.45 6.83
CA SER A 186 1.48 -14.97 5.47
C SER A 186 1.98 -15.96 4.44
N THR A 187 1.30 -15.99 3.30
CA THR A 187 1.69 -16.77 2.12
C THR A 187 2.02 -15.80 0.99
N VAL A 188 3.20 -15.94 0.39
CA VAL A 188 3.63 -15.10 -0.73
C VAL A 188 4.18 -15.96 -1.85
N THR A 189 3.68 -15.79 -3.08
CA THR A 189 4.23 -16.54 -4.22
C THR A 189 5.58 -15.96 -4.65
N SER A 190 5.65 -14.67 -4.95
CA SER A 190 6.89 -14.00 -5.32
C SER A 190 7.12 -12.75 -4.49
N LEU A 191 8.30 -12.65 -3.90
CA LEU A 191 8.76 -11.47 -3.17
C LEU A 191 10.09 -11.02 -3.73
N THR A 192 10.12 -9.78 -4.21
CA THR A 192 11.35 -9.13 -4.68
C THR A 192 11.58 -7.83 -3.93
N ALA A 193 12.77 -7.70 -3.34
CA ALA A 193 13.19 -6.51 -2.61
C ALA A 193 14.54 -6.03 -3.14
N ARG A 194 14.61 -4.75 -3.53
CA ARG A 194 15.84 -4.12 -4.01
C ARG A 194 16.11 -2.81 -3.29
N SER A 195 17.38 -2.56 -2.99
CA SER A 195 17.89 -1.23 -2.61
C SER A 195 19.36 -1.11 -2.84
N ASP A 196 19.93 0.09 -2.90
CA ASP A 196 21.37 0.26 -3.07
C ASP A 196 22.05 0.06 -1.71
N LEU A 197 21.53 0.70 -0.66
CA LEU A 197 22.19 0.64 0.65
C LEU A 197 21.76 -0.55 1.52
N LYS A 198 20.47 -0.79 1.74
CA LYS A 198 20.06 -1.84 2.68
C LYS A 198 18.71 -2.44 2.44
N THR A 199 18.70 -3.76 2.26
CA THR A 199 17.48 -4.55 2.30
C THR A 199 17.40 -5.36 3.61
N SER A 200 16.19 -5.54 4.12
CA SER A 200 15.96 -6.44 5.25
C SER A 200 14.58 -7.08 5.19
N ILE A 201 14.56 -8.40 5.29
CA ILE A 201 13.34 -9.20 5.30
C ILE A 201 13.22 -9.97 6.61
N LYS A 202 12.03 -9.94 7.21
CA LYS A 202 11.70 -10.76 8.39
C LYS A 202 10.42 -11.54 8.14
N LEU A 203 10.53 -12.86 8.14
CA LEU A 203 9.42 -13.79 8.00
C LEU A 203 9.17 -14.52 9.33
N LYS A 204 7.90 -14.69 9.69
CA LYS A 204 7.52 -15.44 10.89
C LYS A 204 6.22 -16.19 10.65
N TYR A 205 6.22 -17.52 10.77
CA TYR A 205 5.06 -18.35 10.41
C TYR A 205 4.61 -18.02 8.99
N SER A 206 5.49 -18.18 8.00
CA SER A 206 5.21 -17.73 6.64
C SER A 206 5.70 -18.75 5.62
N THR A 207 4.98 -18.81 4.51
CA THR A 207 5.35 -19.61 3.34
C THR A 207 5.67 -18.67 2.20
N VAL A 208 6.84 -18.81 1.58
CA VAL A 208 7.24 -18.02 0.41
C VAL A 208 7.75 -18.95 -0.68
N ILE A 209 7.20 -18.86 -1.90
CA ILE A 209 7.68 -19.73 -2.99
C ILE A 209 9.01 -19.20 -3.53
N SER A 210 9.06 -17.94 -3.94
CA SER A 210 10.30 -17.30 -4.41
C SER A 210 10.57 -16.01 -3.65
N LEU A 211 11.78 -15.91 -3.10
CA LEU A 211 12.29 -14.73 -2.45
C LEU A 211 13.59 -14.29 -3.10
N THR A 212 13.60 -13.06 -3.64
CA THR A 212 14.79 -12.43 -4.19
C THR A 212 15.07 -11.12 -3.47
N GLU A 213 16.27 -11.04 -2.88
CA GLU A 213 16.78 -9.85 -2.22
C GLU A 213 18.06 -9.38 -2.93
N ARG A 214 18.13 -8.09 -3.25
CA ARG A 214 19.35 -7.47 -3.78
C ARG A 214 19.66 -6.16 -3.05
N SER A 215 20.93 -5.95 -2.72
CA SER A 215 21.44 -4.61 -2.45
C SER A 215 22.95 -4.48 -2.55
N ASP A 216 23.46 -3.35 -3.00
CA ASP A 216 24.90 -3.14 -3.15
C ASP A 216 25.63 -3.27 -1.81
N LEU A 217 25.13 -2.63 -0.73
CA LEU A 217 25.83 -2.70 0.56
C LEU A 217 25.40 -3.88 1.46
N LYS A 218 24.13 -3.98 1.86
CA LYS A 218 23.73 -4.93 2.92
C LYS A 218 22.36 -5.54 2.74
N THR A 219 22.32 -6.86 2.63
CA THR A 219 21.09 -7.64 2.72
C THR A 219 21.00 -8.35 4.06
N SER A 220 19.77 -8.60 4.54
CA SER A 220 19.58 -9.37 5.76
C SER A 220 18.21 -10.03 5.86
N ILE A 221 18.23 -11.36 5.92
CA ILE A 221 17.04 -12.20 6.02
C ILE A 221 16.97 -12.86 7.39
N LYS A 222 15.76 -12.83 7.99
CA LYS A 222 15.45 -13.57 9.22
C LYS A 222 14.19 -14.39 9.03
N LEU A 223 14.34 -15.70 9.06
CA LEU A 223 13.25 -16.67 8.97
C LEU A 223 13.01 -17.33 10.33
N LYS A 224 11.76 -17.42 10.75
CA LYS A 224 11.37 -18.12 11.97
C LYS A 224 10.08 -18.91 11.75
N TYR A 225 10.10 -20.22 11.94
CA TYR A 225 8.94 -21.08 11.63
C TYR A 225 8.42 -20.82 10.21
N SER A 226 9.30 -20.80 9.22
CA SER A 226 8.92 -20.41 7.85
C SER A 226 9.41 -21.44 6.84
N THR A 227 8.70 -21.54 5.73
CA THR A 227 9.07 -22.38 4.59
C THR A 227 9.35 -21.46 3.41
N VAL A 228 10.50 -21.62 2.77
CA VAL A 228 10.87 -20.91 1.55
C VAL A 228 11.33 -21.90 0.49
N THR A 229 10.72 -21.92 -0.69
CA THR A 229 11.13 -22.86 -1.74
C THR A 229 12.43 -22.41 -2.39
N SER A 230 12.50 -21.16 -2.85
CA SER A 230 13.71 -20.58 -3.43
C SER A 230 14.05 -19.25 -2.76
N LEU A 231 15.30 -19.16 -2.27
CA LEU A 231 15.84 -17.99 -1.62
C LEU A 231 17.11 -17.53 -2.36
N THR A 232 17.08 -16.33 -2.93
CA THR A 232 18.23 -15.70 -3.56
C THR A 232 18.54 -14.37 -2.86
N GLU A 233 19.75 -14.25 -2.34
CA GLU A 233 20.26 -13.02 -1.71
C GLU A 233 21.54 -12.59 -2.43
N ARG A 234 21.59 -11.33 -2.85
CA ARG A 234 22.80 -10.76 -3.45
C ARG A 234 23.14 -9.41 -2.85
N SER A 235 24.39 -9.27 -2.45
CA SER A 235 24.99 -7.97 -2.18
C SER A 235 26.39 -7.88 -2.72
N ASP A 236 26.95 -6.67 -2.82
CA ASP A 236 28.37 -6.53 -3.13
C ASP A 236 29.15 -6.64 -1.80
N LEU A 237 28.69 -6.00 -0.72
CA LEU A 237 29.41 -6.03 0.55
C LEU A 237 29.02 -7.18 1.49
N LYS A 238 27.77 -7.25 1.99
CA LYS A 238 27.43 -8.20 3.08
C LYS A 238 26.04 -8.83 2.94
N THR A 239 25.99 -10.17 2.97
CA THR A 239 24.75 -10.94 3.18
C THR A 239 24.66 -11.48 4.61
N SER A 240 23.44 -11.62 5.13
CA SER A 240 23.23 -12.28 6.42
C SER A 240 21.86 -12.93 6.54
N THR A 241 21.87 -14.26 6.56
CA THR A 241 20.68 -15.09 6.76
C THR A 241 20.66 -15.73 8.13
N LYS A 242 19.51 -15.65 8.81
CA LYS A 242 19.24 -16.37 10.07
C LYS A 242 17.99 -17.22 9.93
N LEU A 243 18.15 -18.54 10.06
CA LEU A 243 17.07 -19.51 10.01
C LEU A 243 16.83 -20.10 11.41
N LYS A 244 15.59 -20.07 11.86
CA LYS A 244 15.18 -20.70 13.13
C LYS A 244 13.93 -21.55 12.92
N TYR A 245 14.05 -22.87 13.05
CA TYR A 245 12.98 -23.82 12.78
C TYR A 245 12.33 -23.55 11.41
N SER A 246 13.15 -23.41 10.37
CA SER A 246 12.69 -23.00 9.04
C SER A 246 13.26 -23.92 7.98
N THR A 247 12.51 -24.12 6.91
CA THR A 247 12.89 -24.94 5.77
C THR A 247 13.17 -24.03 4.58
N VAL A 248 14.32 -24.24 3.93
CA VAL A 248 14.68 -23.57 2.67
C VAL A 248 15.10 -24.66 1.69
N THR A 249 14.38 -24.82 0.57
CA THR A 249 14.67 -25.90 -0.39
C THR A 249 15.88 -25.56 -1.27
N SER A 250 15.97 -24.32 -1.75
CA SER A 250 17.09 -23.81 -2.52
C SER A 250 17.55 -22.46 -1.96
N LEU A 251 18.84 -22.34 -1.68
CA LEU A 251 19.48 -21.14 -1.17
C LEU A 251 20.65 -20.75 -2.07
N THR A 252 20.64 -19.51 -2.54
CA THR A 252 21.76 -18.89 -3.26
C THR A 252 22.09 -17.57 -2.58
N GLU A 253 23.30 -17.45 -2.05
CA GLU A 253 23.81 -16.20 -1.48
C GLU A 253 25.09 -15.79 -2.22
N ARG A 254 25.18 -14.51 -2.57
CA ARG A 254 26.40 -13.93 -3.17
C ARG A 254 26.76 -12.62 -2.49
N SER A 255 28.00 -12.53 -2.01
CA SER A 255 28.66 -11.27 -1.64
C SER A 255 30.13 -11.30 -2.02
N ASP A 256 30.69 -10.13 -2.29
CA ASP A 256 32.10 -9.99 -2.63
C ASP A 256 32.98 -9.90 -1.37
N LEU A 257 32.41 -9.48 -0.22
CA LEU A 257 33.17 -9.36 1.04
C LEU A 257 32.75 -10.33 2.15
N LYS A 258 31.46 -10.44 2.50
CA LYS A 258 31.07 -11.29 3.64
C LYS A 258 29.69 -11.92 3.55
N THR A 259 29.67 -13.24 3.62
CA THR A 259 28.47 -14.07 3.76
C THR A 259 28.36 -14.63 5.18
N SER A 260 27.16 -14.65 5.76
CA SER A 260 26.92 -15.23 7.10
C SER A 260 25.56 -15.92 7.19
N ILE A 261 25.57 -17.25 7.29
CA ILE A 261 24.38 -18.07 7.51
C ILE A 261 24.38 -18.61 8.94
N LYS A 262 23.26 -18.45 9.67
CA LYS A 262 23.06 -19.05 11.00
C LYS A 262 21.81 -19.92 11.02
N LEU A 263 21.98 -21.17 11.43
CA LEU A 263 20.92 -22.18 11.49
C LEU A 263 20.63 -22.55 12.94
N LYS A 264 19.34 -22.63 13.31
CA LYS A 264 18.89 -23.20 14.59
C LYS A 264 17.73 -24.14 14.34
N TYR A 265 17.99 -25.44 14.42
CA TYR A 265 16.99 -26.50 14.38
C TYR A 265 16.58 -26.93 15.79
N ARG A 266 15.44 -27.63 15.90
CA ARG A 266 15.10 -28.44 17.08
C ARG A 266 15.53 -29.86 16.69
N GLN A 267 16.34 -30.52 17.51
CA GLN A 267 16.42 -31.99 17.48
C GLN A 267 15.05 -32.54 17.88
#